data_AF-A0A6A0IIA5-F1
#
_entry.id   AF-A0A6A0IIA5-F1
#
_cell.length_a   1.000
_cell.length_b   1.000
_cell.length_c   1.000
_cell.angle_alpha   90.00
_cell.angle_beta   90.00
_cell.angle_gamma   90.00
#
_symmetry.space_group_name_H-M   'P 1'
#
loop_
_entity.id
_entity.type
_entity.pdbx_description
1 polymer ?
#
loop_
_entity_poly.entity_id
_entity_poly.type
_entity_poly.pdbx_seq_one_letter_code
_entity_poly.pdbx_strand_id
1 'polypeptide(L)'
;MSVHVTPVRTYLLVFFALMLLTAATVGAAHVNLFAHQARGWVNVWNDAAAMAIALTKAVVVVLFFMHVKGSARMTKITIFASIVFLSILFAWSLSDYFTRGWLGVPGR
;
A
#
# COMPACT_ATOMS: atom_id res chain seq x y z
N MET A 1 -31.17 6.09 -21.36
CA MET A 1 -29.96 5.72 -20.60
C MET A 1 -29.51 6.95 -19.82
N SER A 2 -29.91 7.11 -18.56
CA SER A 2 -29.39 8.20 -17.72
C SER A 2 -27.94 7.90 -17.37
N VAL A 3 -27.01 8.63 -17.99
CA VAL A 3 -25.58 8.52 -17.71
C VAL A 3 -25.37 9.04 -16.28
N HIS A 4 -25.02 8.14 -15.35
CA HIS A 4 -24.61 8.54 -14.00
C HIS A 4 -23.19 9.10 -14.07
N VAL A 5 -23.06 10.39 -14.38
CA VAL A 5 -21.78 11.09 -14.34
C VAL A 5 -21.47 11.41 -12.89
N THR A 6 -20.35 10.88 -12.38
CA THR A 6 -19.87 11.26 -11.04
C THR A 6 -19.52 12.75 -11.05
N PRO A 7 -20.01 13.53 -10.07
CA PRO A 7 -19.81 14.97 -10.06
C PRO A 7 -18.32 15.30 -9.93
N VAL A 8 -17.87 16.31 -10.67
CA VAL A 8 -16.46 16.79 -10.69
C VAL A 8 -15.94 17.09 -9.28
N ARG A 9 -16.82 17.55 -8.39
CA ARG A 9 -16.53 17.80 -6.97
C ARG A 9 -15.93 16.58 -6.26
N THR A 10 -16.36 15.36 -6.57
CA THR A 10 -15.82 14.14 -5.97
C THR A 10 -14.35 13.95 -6.36
N TYR A 11 -14.00 14.16 -7.63
CA TYR A 11 -12.60 14.04 -8.07
C TYR A 11 -11.71 15.12 -7.47
N LEU A 12 -12.21 16.35 -7.33
CA LEU A 12 -11.46 17.42 -6.68
C LEU A 12 -11.18 17.11 -5.21
N LEU A 13 -12.17 16.60 -4.47
CA LEU A 13 -11.96 16.18 -3.07
C LEU A 13 -10.93 15.05 -2.95
N VAL A 14 -11.01 14.04 -3.83
CA VAL A 14 -10.06 12.93 -3.86
C VAL A 14 -8.66 13.42 -4.24
N PHE A 15 -8.54 14.37 -5.17
CA PHE A 15 -7.27 14.98 -5.55
C PHE A 15 -6.60 15.66 -4.35
N PHE A 16 -7.33 16.48 -3.59
CA PHE A 16 -6.77 17.12 -2.40
C PHE A 16 -6.40 16.10 -1.32
N ALA A 17 -7.22 15.06 -1.11
CA ALA A 17 -6.88 13.98 -0.19
C ALA A 17 -5.58 13.28 -0.60
N LEU A 18 -5.38 12.98 -1.89
CA LEU A 18 -4.16 12.35 -2.39
C LEU A 18 -2.94 13.28 -2.33
N MET A 19 -3.12 14.58 -2.54
CA MET A 19 -2.06 15.57 -2.35
C MET A 19 -1.62 15.63 -0.89
N LEU A 20 -2.55 15.63 0.07
CA LEU A 20 -2.23 15.57 1.50
C LEU A 20 -1.46 14.29 1.86
N LEU A 21 -1.91 13.13 1.39
CA LEU A 21 -1.21 11.87 1.62
C LEU A 21 0.21 11.88 1.01
N THR A 22 0.37 12.51 -0.15
CA THR A 22 1.68 12.63 -0.81
C THR A 22 2.62 13.56 -0.03
N ALA A 23 2.11 14.71 0.42
CA ALA A 23 2.85 15.61 1.30
C ALA A 23 3.24 14.90 2.61
N ALA A 24 2.35 14.08 3.18
CA ALA A 24 2.66 13.26 4.35
C ALA A 24 3.78 12.25 4.10
N THR A 25 3.80 11.56 2.94
CA THR A 25 4.91 10.65 2.60
C THR A 25 6.24 11.38 2.40
N VAL A 26 6.24 12.56 1.78
CA VAL A 26 7.45 13.38 1.63
C VAL A 26 7.93 13.91 2.98
N GLY A 27 7.01 14.34 3.84
CA GLY A 27 7.30 14.74 5.22
C GLY A 27 7.91 13.59 6.02
N ALA A 28 7.35 12.39 5.94
CA ALA A 28 7.88 11.19 6.59
C ALA A 28 9.27 10.75 6.06
N ALA A 29 9.63 11.14 4.83
CA ALA A 29 10.97 10.91 4.29
C ALA A 29 12.01 11.91 4.81
N HIS A 30 11.60 13.12 5.19
CA HIS A 30 12.51 14.17 5.69
C HIS A 30 12.57 14.24 7.21
N VAL A 31 11.52 13.80 7.90
CA VAL A 31 11.47 13.74 9.36
C VAL A 31 11.68 12.28 9.75
N ASN A 32 12.82 11.96 10.36
CA ASN A 32 12.99 10.70 11.07
C ASN A 32 12.00 10.71 12.25
N LEU A 33 10.80 10.16 12.03
CA LEU A 33 9.70 10.17 13.01
C LEU A 33 10.10 9.54 14.36
N PHE A 34 11.16 8.73 14.36
CA PHE A 34 11.67 7.99 15.51
C PHE A 34 13.13 8.33 15.87
N ALA A 35 13.62 9.52 15.50
CA ALA A 35 14.99 9.98 15.78
C ALA A 35 15.39 9.97 17.28
N HIS A 36 14.42 10.05 18.20
CA HIS A 36 14.69 10.14 19.64
C HIS A 36 14.90 8.79 20.37
N GLN A 37 14.76 7.64 19.71
CA GLN A 37 14.90 6.32 20.35
C GLN A 37 16.24 5.68 19.96
N ALA A 38 17.29 5.86 20.76
CA ALA A 38 18.68 5.47 20.47
C ALA A 38 18.99 3.94 20.40
N ARG A 39 18.24 3.15 19.61
CA ARG A 39 18.55 1.73 19.34
C ARG A 39 18.37 1.45 17.84
N GLY A 40 19.31 0.74 17.21
CA GLY A 40 19.46 0.54 15.75
C GLY A 40 18.30 -0.10 14.96
N TRP A 41 17.08 -0.11 15.50
CA TRP A 41 15.84 -0.63 14.93
C TRP A 41 14.87 0.49 14.47
N VAL A 42 15.25 1.76 14.67
CA VAL A 42 14.45 2.97 14.36
C VAL A 42 13.99 3.05 12.90
N ASN A 43 14.76 2.49 11.96
CA ASN A 43 14.50 2.60 10.52
C ASN A 43 13.25 1.81 10.09
N VAL A 44 12.99 0.65 10.72
CA VAL A 44 11.88 -0.24 10.34
C VAL A 44 10.51 0.40 10.64
N TRP A 45 10.41 1.19 11.71
CA TRP A 45 9.16 1.86 12.09
C TRP A 45 8.80 3.01 11.15
N ASN A 46 9.80 3.74 10.65
CA ASN A 46 9.59 4.79 9.65
C ASN A 46 9.12 4.18 8.31
N ASP A 47 9.76 3.08 7.89
CA ASP A 47 9.39 2.35 6.67
C ASP A 47 7.99 1.75 6.77
N ALA A 48 7.63 1.15 7.92
CA ALA A 48 6.29 0.64 8.15
C ALA A 48 5.22 1.74 8.08
N ALA A 49 5.51 2.92 8.66
CA ALA A 49 4.61 4.08 8.56
C ALA A 49 4.47 4.58 7.12
N ALA A 50 5.57 4.68 6.37
CA ALA A 50 5.56 5.05 4.96
C ALA A 50 4.75 4.05 4.11
N MET A 51 4.89 2.76 4.36
CA MET A 51 4.11 1.70 3.71
C MET A 51 2.61 1.79 4.03
N ALA A 52 2.24 2.08 5.28
CA ALA A 52 0.83 2.27 5.66
C ALA A 52 0.18 3.46 4.94
N ILE A 53 0.91 4.58 4.80
CA ILE A 53 0.43 5.74 4.03
C ILE A 53 0.31 5.38 2.54
N ALA A 54 1.30 4.67 1.98
CA ALA A 54 1.28 4.23 0.58
C ALA A 54 0.09 3.29 0.28
N LEU A 55 -0.20 2.33 1.16
CA LEU A 55 -1.35 1.44 1.03
C LEU A 55 -2.67 2.21 1.09
N THR A 56 -2.80 3.15 2.02
CA THR A 56 -3.99 4.00 2.14
C THR A 56 -4.21 4.81 0.85
N LYS A 57 -3.15 5.39 0.30
CA LYS A 57 -3.17 6.11 -0.97
C LYS A 57 -3.65 5.20 -2.12
N ALA A 58 -3.11 3.99 -2.21
CA ALA A 58 -3.49 3.01 -3.23
C ALA A 58 -4.98 2.65 -3.15
N VAL A 59 -5.52 2.42 -1.94
CA VAL A 59 -6.95 2.12 -1.73
C VAL A 59 -7.83 3.27 -2.21
N VAL A 60 -7.48 4.53 -1.90
CA VAL A 60 -8.24 5.71 -2.37
C VAL A 60 -8.25 5.78 -3.90
N VAL A 61 -7.12 5.55 -4.55
CA VAL A 61 -7.03 5.54 -6.03
C VAL A 61 -7.92 4.46 -6.64
N VAL A 62 -7.86 3.22 -6.12
CA VAL A 62 -8.66 2.10 -6.63
C VAL A 62 -10.16 2.36 -6.46
N LEU A 63 -10.58 2.90 -5.30
CA LEU A 63 -12.00 3.14 -5.04
C LEU A 63 -12.60 4.24 -5.92
N PHE A 64 -11.86 5.33 -6.16
CA PHE A 64 -12.41 6.54 -6.79
C PHE A 64 -11.99 6.75 -8.25
N PHE A 65 -10.72 6.53 -8.60
CA PHE A 65 -10.24 6.73 -9.97
C PHE A 65 -10.42 5.51 -10.86
N MET A 66 -10.35 4.31 -10.30
CA MET A 66 -10.68 3.08 -11.05
C MET A 66 -12.17 2.75 -11.00
N HIS A 67 -13.00 3.65 -10.47
CA HIS A 67 -14.47 3.52 -10.34
C HIS A 67 -14.96 2.22 -9.70
N VAL A 68 -14.12 1.55 -8.92
CA VAL A 68 -14.44 0.25 -8.30
C VAL A 68 -15.59 0.37 -7.32
N LYS A 69 -15.76 1.54 -6.67
CA LYS A 69 -16.89 1.78 -5.76
C LYS A 69 -18.25 1.51 -6.44
N GLY A 70 -18.40 1.97 -7.68
CA GLY A 70 -19.63 1.85 -8.48
C GLY A 70 -19.68 0.63 -9.41
N SER A 71 -18.58 -0.15 -9.50
CA SER A 71 -18.51 -1.29 -10.40
C SER A 71 -19.38 -2.47 -9.94
N ALA A 72 -19.63 -3.40 -10.87
CA ALA A 72 -20.29 -4.67 -10.57
C ALA A 72 -19.58 -5.43 -9.46
N ARG A 73 -20.34 -6.25 -8.70
CA ARG A 73 -19.80 -7.08 -7.61
C ARG A 73 -18.71 -8.04 -8.10
N MET A 74 -18.84 -8.54 -9.34
CA MET A 74 -17.85 -9.42 -9.96
C MET A 74 -16.46 -8.77 -10.02
N THR A 75 -16.37 -7.50 -10.45
CA THR A 75 -15.11 -6.75 -10.49
C THR A 75 -14.47 -6.63 -9.10
N LYS A 76 -15.27 -6.39 -8.06
CA LYS A 76 -14.78 -6.28 -6.67
C LYS A 76 -14.18 -7.60 -6.17
N ILE A 77 -14.84 -8.73 -6.49
CA ILE A 77 -14.35 -10.07 -6.13
C ILE A 77 -13.05 -10.37 -6.88
N THR A 78 -12.95 -10.04 -8.17
CA THR A 78 -11.73 -10.25 -8.95
C THR A 78 -10.54 -9.45 -8.40
N ILE A 79 -10.75 -8.19 -8.01
CA ILE A 79 -9.71 -7.36 -7.37
C ILE A 79 -9.27 -7.96 -6.03
N PHE A 80 -10.22 -8.44 -5.22
CA PHE A 80 -9.88 -9.10 -3.97
C PHE A 80 -9.09 -10.39 -4.20
N ALA A 81 -9.51 -11.22 -5.15
CA ALA A 81 -8.83 -12.46 -5.52
C ALA A 81 -7.40 -12.19 -6.02
N SER A 82 -7.18 -11.13 -6.82
CA SER A 82 -5.83 -10.78 -7.29
C SER A 82 -4.91 -10.32 -6.15
N ILE A 83 -5.42 -9.56 -5.18
CA ILE A 83 -4.65 -9.16 -3.99
C ILE A 83 -4.28 -10.38 -3.13
N VAL A 84 -5.22 -11.30 -2.90
CA VAL A 84 -4.96 -12.55 -2.17
C VAL A 84 -3.91 -13.37 -2.89
N PHE A 85 -4.04 -13.54 -4.21
CA PHE A 85 -3.07 -14.27 -5.01
C PHE A 85 -1.67 -13.64 -4.96
N LEU A 86 -1.56 -12.31 -5.12
CA LEU A 86 -0.30 -11.59 -4.99
C LEU A 86 0.33 -11.77 -3.61
N SER A 87 -0.49 -11.73 -2.55
CA SER A 87 -0.03 -11.91 -1.17
C SER A 87 0.55 -13.31 -0.96
N ILE A 88 -0.05 -14.34 -1.56
CA ILE A 88 0.48 -15.71 -1.53
C ILE A 88 1.84 -15.77 -2.22
N LEU A 89 1.96 -15.18 -3.42
CA LEU A 89 3.23 -15.14 -4.15
C LEU A 89 4.34 -14.48 -3.34
N PHE A 90 4.07 -13.34 -2.71
CA PHE A 90 5.04 -12.65 -1.87
C PHE A 90 5.39 -13.44 -0.62
N ALA A 91 4.39 -13.94 0.10
CA ALA A 91 4.62 -14.70 1.34
C ALA A 91 5.49 -15.94 1.09
N TRP A 92 5.19 -16.70 0.02
CA TRP A 92 5.95 -17.90 -0.32
C TRP A 92 7.35 -17.57 -0.84
N SER A 93 7.48 -16.57 -1.70
CA SER A 93 8.79 -16.16 -2.21
C SER A 93 9.70 -15.67 -1.08
N LEU A 94 9.20 -14.80 -0.19
CA LEU A 94 9.98 -14.31 0.94
C LEU A 94 10.32 -15.44 1.92
N SER A 95 9.38 -16.35 2.21
CA SER A 95 9.62 -17.51 3.06
C SER A 95 10.79 -18.37 2.54
N ASP A 96 10.84 -18.59 1.23
CA ASP A 96 11.96 -19.29 0.59
C ASP A 96 13.29 -18.55 0.79
N TYR A 97 13.32 -17.23 0.58
CA TYR A 97 14.54 -16.45 0.84
C TYR A 97 14.98 -16.48 2.31
N PHE A 98 14.04 -16.39 3.26
CA PHE A 98 14.35 -16.38 4.69
C PHE A 98 14.83 -17.75 5.20
N THR A 99 14.38 -18.86 4.62
CA THR A 99 14.71 -20.22 5.09
C THR A 99 16.00 -20.80 4.51
N ARG A 100 16.52 -20.25 3.40
CA ARG A 100 17.74 -20.77 2.72
C ARG A 100 18.99 -20.84 3.59
N GLY A 101 19.12 -20.00 4.62
CA GLY A 101 20.26 -20.01 5.55
C GLY A 101 20.10 -20.95 6.75
N TRP A 102 18.95 -21.60 6.92
CA TRP A 102 18.60 -22.25 8.19
C TRP A 102 19.25 -23.63 8.37
N LEU A 103 19.56 -24.33 7.27
CA LEU A 103 20.05 -25.71 7.31
C LEU A 103 21.55 -25.86 7.61
N GLY A 104 22.29 -24.77 7.83
CA GLY A 104 23.67 -24.81 8.36
C GLY A 104 24.65 -25.71 7.60
N VAL A 105 24.36 -26.07 6.35
CA VAL A 105 25.23 -26.95 5.55
C VAL A 105 26.48 -26.16 5.17
N PRO A 106 27.67 -26.47 5.72
CA PRO A 106 28.91 -25.83 5.32
C PRO A 106 29.26 -26.38 3.95
N GLY A 107 28.90 -25.63 2.91
CA GLY A 107 28.96 -26.12 1.53
C GLY A 107 28.85 -25.05 0.47
N ARG A 108 29.24 -23.81 0.81
CA ARG A 108 29.90 -22.78 -0.02
C ARG A 108 30.02 -21.50 0.80
#